data_AF-A0A662FRM9-F1
#
_entry.id   AF-A0A662FRM9-F1
#
_cell.length_a   1.000
_cell.length_b   1.000
_cell.length_c   1.000
_cell.angle_alpha   90.00
_cell.angle_beta   90.00
_cell.angle_gamma   90.00
#
_symmetry.space_group_name_H-M   'P 1'
#
loop_
_entity.id
_entity.type
_entity.pdbx_description
1 polymer ?
#
loop_
_entity_poly.entity_id
_entity_poly.type
_entity_poly.pdbx_seq_one_letter_code
_entity_poly.pdbx_strand_id
1 'polypeptide(L)'
;VHRHDYSYRNGLALVDDQGNLLGVTDYILAPKGLVEEYGDRPLVIFGNGLILYKDQLIWVGGVSDYSIGFFATPLEKALELVKRVKFD
;
A
#
# COMPACT_ATOMS: atom_id res chain seq x y z
N VAL A 1 2.30 11.42 2.90
CA VAL A 1 3.01 11.64 4.18
C VAL A 1 1.99 11.86 5.26
N HIS A 2 2.00 11.04 6.30
CA HIS A 2 1.08 11.14 7.42
C HIS A 2 1.46 12.35 8.29
N ARG A 3 0.48 13.18 8.65
CA ARG A 3 0.75 14.53 9.20
C ARG A 3 1.29 14.54 10.63
N HIS A 4 1.05 13.48 11.40
CA HIS A 4 1.43 13.44 12.81
C HIS A 4 2.86 13.00 13.05
N ASP A 5 3.37 12.10 12.21
CA ASP A 5 4.67 11.43 12.40
C ASP A 5 5.54 11.44 11.15
N TYR A 6 5.10 12.14 10.10
CA TYR A 6 5.78 12.23 8.80
C TYR A 6 6.04 10.87 8.11
N SER A 7 5.35 9.82 8.55
CA SER A 7 5.52 8.48 7.97
C SER A 7 4.93 8.38 6.57
N TYR A 8 5.48 7.49 5.75
CA TYR A 8 4.88 7.08 4.48
C TYR A 8 4.20 5.73 4.68
N ARG A 9 2.92 5.70 4.35
CA ARG A 9 2.03 4.56 4.50
C ARG A 9 1.29 4.38 3.18
N ASN A 10 0.95 3.14 2.86
CA ASN A 10 0.33 2.78 1.59
C ASN A 10 -1.06 2.16 1.80
N GLY A 11 -1.99 2.59 0.96
CA GLY A 11 -3.32 2.04 0.77
C GLY A 11 -3.48 1.55 -0.67
N LEU A 12 -4.66 1.07 -1.02
CA LEU A 12 -5.04 0.74 -2.40
C LEU A 12 -6.22 1.59 -2.84
N ALA A 13 -6.25 1.93 -4.13
CA ALA A 13 -7.40 2.51 -4.80
C ALA A 13 -7.90 1.51 -5.86
N LEU A 14 -9.20 1.25 -5.86
CA LEU A 14 -9.88 0.50 -6.90
C LEU A 14 -10.40 1.48 -7.93
N VAL A 15 -10.05 1.28 -9.20
CA VAL A 15 -10.49 2.11 -10.33
C VAL A 15 -11.16 1.25 -11.39
N ASP A 16 -12.04 1.83 -12.19
CA ASP A 16 -12.56 1.19 -13.40
C ASP A 16 -11.57 1.27 -14.58
N ASP A 17 -11.97 0.73 -15.73
CA ASP A 17 -11.17 0.71 -16.96
C ASP A 17 -10.98 2.10 -17.62
N GLN A 18 -11.75 3.09 -17.18
CA GLN A 18 -11.62 4.49 -17.59
C GLN A 18 -10.81 5.32 -16.58
N GLY A 19 -10.39 4.70 -15.46
CA GLY A 19 -9.64 5.36 -14.40
C GLY A 19 -10.52 6.11 -13.37
N ASN A 20 -11.84 5.90 -13.37
CA ASN A 20 -12.71 6.48 -12.34
C ASN A 20 -12.53 5.72 -11.02
N LEU A 21 -12.50 6.47 -9.91
CA LEU A 21 -12.32 5.91 -8.58
C LEU A 21 -13.59 5.17 -8.10
N LEU A 22 -13.48 3.86 -7.86
CA LEU A 22 -14.58 3.04 -7.33
C LEU A 22 -14.52 2.86 -5.81
N GLY A 23 -13.33 2.98 -5.21
CA GLY A 23 -13.14 2.79 -3.77
C GLY A 23 -11.69 2.94 -3.33
N VAL A 24 -11.48 3.10 -2.02
CA VAL A 24 -10.15 3.17 -1.40
C VAL A 24 -10.11 2.34 -0.12
N THR A 25 -8.93 1.87 0.25
CA THR A 25 -8.68 1.31 1.58
C THR A 25 -8.22 2.42 2.54
N ASP A 26 -8.28 2.16 3.85
CA ASP A 26 -7.39 2.88 4.78
C ASP A 26 -5.92 2.49 4.49
N TYR A 27 -4.95 3.02 5.24
CA TYR A 27 -3.57 2.55 5.13
C TYR A 27 -3.48 1.07 5.55
N ILE A 28 -3.09 0.21 4.60
CA ILE A 28 -2.93 -1.24 4.81
C ILE A 28 -1.47 -1.62 5.08
N LEU A 29 -0.52 -0.81 4.59
CA LEU A 29 0.90 -0.95 4.88
C LEU A 29 1.40 0.32 5.57
N ALA A 30 2.00 0.13 6.73
CA ALA A 30 2.69 1.16 7.48
C ALA A 30 3.98 0.54 8.06
N PRO A 31 5.06 1.33 8.21
CA PRO A 31 6.30 0.85 8.79
C PRO A 31 6.03 0.17 10.14
N LYS A 32 6.56 -1.04 10.32
CA LYS A 32 6.42 -1.79 11.56
C LYS A 32 7.72 -2.46 11.97
N GLY A 33 8.16 -2.10 13.18
CA GLY A 33 9.33 -2.68 13.79
C GLY A 33 10.63 -2.24 13.11
N LEU A 34 11.75 -2.65 13.71
CA LEU A 34 13.05 -2.06 13.44
C LEU A 34 13.46 -2.10 11.96
N VAL A 35 13.17 -3.21 11.26
CA VAL A 35 13.59 -3.42 9.86
C VAL A 35 12.90 -2.45 8.90
N GLU A 36 11.65 -2.06 9.20
CA GLU A 36 10.88 -1.15 8.34
C GLU A 36 10.92 0.31 8.79
N GLU A 37 11.19 0.54 10.07
CA GLU A 37 11.20 1.87 10.66
C GLU A 37 12.57 2.55 10.57
N TYR A 38 13.66 1.78 10.42
CA TYR A 38 15.03 2.28 10.40
C TYR A 38 15.70 2.13 9.03
N GLY A 39 16.33 3.22 8.57
CA GLY A 39 17.13 3.29 7.35
C GLY A 39 17.46 4.74 7.02
N ASP A 40 17.90 5.01 5.80
CA ASP A 40 18.29 6.35 5.33
C ASP A 40 17.18 7.37 5.52
N ARG A 41 15.93 6.92 5.37
CA ARG A 41 14.75 7.69 5.73
C ARG A 41 13.80 6.88 6.61
N PRO A 42 13.79 7.13 7.93
CA PRO A 42 12.92 6.40 8.85
C PRO A 42 11.44 6.51 8.51
N LEU A 43 10.68 5.47 8.89
CA LEU A 43 9.22 5.43 8.79
C LEU A 43 8.67 5.54 7.36
N VAL A 44 9.32 4.92 6.38
CA VAL A 44 8.89 4.96 4.97
C VAL A 44 8.49 3.57 4.46
N ILE A 45 7.24 3.44 4.04
CA ILE A 45 6.78 2.42 3.09
C ILE A 45 6.30 3.16 1.83
N PHE A 46 7.00 2.99 0.70
CA PHE A 46 6.76 3.72 -0.54
C PHE A 46 6.52 2.77 -1.72
N GLY A 47 5.32 2.76 -2.29
CA GLY A 47 4.94 1.81 -3.34
C GLY A 47 5.48 2.20 -4.72
N ASN A 48 6.10 1.23 -5.39
CA ASN A 48 6.66 1.42 -6.73
C ASN A 48 6.13 0.41 -7.75
N GLY A 49 5.53 -0.70 -7.30
CA GLY A 49 4.96 -1.71 -8.17
C GLY A 49 3.85 -2.50 -7.49
N LEU A 50 2.91 -2.97 -8.30
CA LEU A 50 1.83 -3.85 -7.88
C LEU A 50 1.69 -4.93 -8.95
N ILE A 51 1.86 -6.20 -8.54
CA ILE A 51 1.89 -7.35 -9.44
C ILE A 51 0.79 -8.31 -9.03
N LEU A 52 -0.01 -8.75 -9.99
CA LEU A 52 -0.90 -9.90 -9.81
C LEU A 52 -0.20 -11.15 -10.34
N TYR A 53 0.10 -12.11 -9.45
CA TYR A 53 0.64 -13.41 -9.83
C TYR A 53 -0.25 -14.51 -9.28
N LYS A 54 -0.94 -15.22 -10.19
CA LYS A 54 -2.03 -16.14 -9.86
C LYS A 54 -3.11 -15.39 -9.05
N ASP A 55 -3.44 -15.86 -7.86
CA ASP A 55 -4.38 -15.26 -6.92
C ASP A 55 -3.72 -14.30 -5.92
N GLN A 56 -2.40 -14.08 -6.01
CA GLN A 56 -1.65 -13.24 -5.08
C GLN A 56 -1.44 -11.83 -5.65
N LEU A 57 -1.79 -10.83 -4.85
CA LEU A 57 -1.40 -9.45 -5.04
C LEU A 57 -0.07 -9.21 -4.32
N ILE A 58 0.96 -8.86 -5.08
CA ILE A 58 2.30 -8.58 -4.58
C ILE A 58 2.56 -7.08 -4.73
N TRP A 59 2.72 -6.41 -3.61
CA TRP A 59 3.15 -5.02 -3.54
C TRP A 59 4.67 -4.98 -3.42
N VAL A 60 5.30 -4.11 -4.21
CA VAL A 60 6.76 -3.92 -4.25
C VAL A 60 7.07 -2.45 -4.04
N GLY A 61 8.01 -2.15 -3.16
CA GLY A 61 8.33 -0.75 -2.86
C GLY A 61 9.48 -0.55 -1.89
N GLY A 62 9.90 0.70 -1.77
CA GLY A 62 10.95 1.13 -0.86
C GLY A 62 10.54 0.99 0.61
N VAL A 63 11.47 0.50 1.42
CA VAL A 63 11.40 0.42 2.87
C VAL A 63 12.54 1.26 3.46
N SER A 64 12.15 2.30 4.21
CA SER A 64 13.04 3.28 4.84
C SER A 64 14.10 3.93 3.93
N ASP A 65 13.78 4.07 2.64
CA ASP A 65 14.71 4.49 1.56
C ASP A 65 16.06 3.72 1.56
N TYR A 66 16.09 2.52 2.13
CA TYR A 66 17.29 1.70 2.33
C TYR A 66 17.21 0.36 1.61
N SER A 67 16.02 -0.22 1.48
CA SER A 67 15.82 -1.53 0.86
C SER A 67 14.51 -1.60 0.07
N ILE A 68 14.33 -2.70 -0.67
CA ILE A 68 13.09 -2.99 -1.40
C ILE A 68 12.37 -4.13 -0.68
N GLY A 69 11.12 -3.89 -0.30
CA GLY A 69 10.23 -4.86 0.32
C GLY A 69 9.27 -5.50 -0.69
N PHE A 70 8.94 -6.76 -0.45
CA PHE A 70 7.90 -7.50 -1.16
C PHE A 70 6.86 -7.94 -0.14
N PHE A 71 5.62 -7.48 -0.32
CA PHE A 71 4.50 -7.80 0.56
C PHE A 71 3.43 -8.48 -0.28
N ALA A 72 2.96 -9.66 0.15
CA ALA A 72 2.02 -10.46 -0.63
C ALA A 72 0.78 -10.81 0.21
N THR A 73 -0.37 -10.81 -0.45
CA THR A 73 -1.65 -11.26 0.11
C THR A 73 -2.54 -11.79 -1.02
N PRO A 74 -3.50 -12.70 -0.75
CA PRO A 74 -4.52 -13.03 -1.73
C PRO A 74 -5.28 -11.78 -2.22
N LEU A 75 -5.55 -11.69 -3.52
CA LEU A 75 -6.24 -10.55 -4.13
C LEU A 75 -7.59 -10.28 -3.45
N GLU A 76 -8.38 -11.33 -3.22
CA GLU A 76 -9.69 -11.23 -2.57
C GLU A 76 -9.58 -10.53 -1.20
N LYS A 77 -8.60 -10.91 -0.37
CA LYS A 77 -8.37 -10.30 0.94
C LYS A 77 -8.01 -8.82 0.85
N ALA A 78 -7.26 -8.42 -0.18
CA ALA A 78 -6.97 -7.00 -0.39
C ALA A 78 -8.23 -6.22 -0.80
N LEU A 79 -9.07 -6.82 -1.66
CA LEU A 79 -10.31 -6.20 -2.13
C LEU A 79 -11.39 -6.10 -1.06
N GLU A 80 -11.44 -7.03 -0.09
CA GLU A 80 -12.33 -6.98 1.07
C GLU A 80 -12.14 -5.71 1.92
N LEU A 81 -10.95 -5.11 1.91
CA LEU A 81 -10.64 -3.90 2.67
C LEU A 81 -11.10 -2.60 1.97
N VAL A 82 -11.56 -2.69 0.72
CA VAL A 82 -11.93 -1.52 -0.09
C VAL A 82 -13.27 -0.97 0.35
N LYS A 83 -13.27 0.30 0.76
CA LYS A 83 -14.49 1.09 1.01
C LYS A 83 -14.91 1.74 -0.29
N ARG A 84 -16.05 1.31 -0.84
CA ARG A 84 -16.58 1.86 -2.10
C ARG A 84 -17.03 3.30 -1.94
N VAL A 85 -16.73 4.12 -2.95
CA VAL A 85 -17.28 5.47 -3.05
C VAL A 85 -18.76 5.33 -3.42
N LYS A 86 -19.64 6.01 -2.67
CA LYS A 86 -21.02 6.21 -3.10
C LYS A 86 -21.05 7.43 -4.01
N PHE A 87 -21.52 7.24 -5.23
CA PHE A 87 -21.91 8.36 -6.09
C PHE A 87 -23.40 8.59 -5.85
N ASP A 88 -23.74 9.79 -5.41
CA ASP A 88 -25.13 10.28 -5.37
C ASP A 88 -25.59 10.66 -6.79
#